data_AF-A0A4R6HEN5-F1
#
_entry.id   AF-A0A4R6HEN5-F1
#
_cell.length_a   1.000
_cell.length_b   1.000
_cell.length_c   1.000
_cell.angle_alpha   90.00
_cell.angle_beta   90.00
_cell.angle_gamma   90.00
#
_symmetry.space_group_name_H-M   'P 1'
#
loop_
_entity.id
_entity.type
_entity.pdbx_description
1 polymer ?
#
loop_
_entity_poly.entity_id
_entity_poly.type
_entity_poly.pdbx_seq_one_letter_code
_entity_poly.pdbx_strand_id
1 'polypeptide(L)'
;MPQASDSFLNETTSSGNFDDHNLAIWLDECLEQRRRVLYIHAGYLCKVVNLEEPRPVLYPADPGSNAKARLKKLVGKNLLFIREVSNETLSNARIFDSTLTYKKVERRSCVDTLIATRDGLLGKAKGRGPEISTRTAQKVWTDAGGRCMFQGCSKDLSEIHLWTKTARVGYLAHIVASDPEGPRGNQEDSHRLANNPDNIMLMCDEHHRLIDSFAPEQYSSEILDEMRKSHRDMVRNYLDSLAYAPTRAVTLHANLGGVPTYFHDSELIDAIVAMRRAMLPGVIHYVRRKSQRDDRHLSGFWYQYLREHEHQIRQLVSGFDSSSGSVTESLAVFPLHHIPTLVLAGRIMGEAQAIQIFQYDRHRKTWAWDPQVEAHPRDTFRVDSLSSDYATEVLITLELTAHVDEKALPSDLQTSVDTGHLPWIRVTTSKTGINCIGHPEDLDQFAEVARKAIMHIQDVMRVQKVHLIAVSPASTVFRFGQMLQAGHHPEYIVYDRAGRDYEFTPAFSLTGHHVSATDGQQTHTINLR
;
A
#
# COMPACT_ATOMS: atom_id res chain seq x y z
N MET A 1 -5.14 -32.53 88.87
CA MET A 1 -5.44 -33.45 87.76
C MET A 1 -6.84 -33.16 87.23
N PRO A 2 -7.11 -33.28 85.92
CA PRO A 2 -6.23 -33.12 84.73
C PRO A 2 -6.77 -32.02 83.78
N GLN A 3 -5.94 -31.12 83.23
CA GLN A 3 -5.19 -31.18 81.96
C GLN A 3 -6.05 -31.31 80.69
N ALA A 4 -6.07 -30.24 79.89
CA ALA A 4 -6.28 -30.27 78.44
C ALA A 4 -5.51 -29.11 77.77
N SER A 5 -4.26 -29.43 77.43
CA SER A 5 -3.34 -28.86 76.43
C SER A 5 -3.69 -27.55 75.72
N ASP A 6 -3.02 -26.48 76.13
CA ASP A 6 -2.49 -25.45 75.23
C ASP A 6 -1.26 -26.02 74.49
N SER A 7 -1.50 -26.59 73.31
CA SER A 7 -0.50 -26.72 72.24
C SER A 7 -1.24 -26.31 70.98
N PHE A 8 -0.84 -25.31 70.21
CA PHE A 8 0.41 -25.29 69.47
C PHE A 8 0.93 -23.85 69.34
N LEU A 9 2.09 -23.59 69.93
CA LEU A 9 3.09 -22.79 69.25
C LEU A 9 3.42 -23.51 67.95
N ASN A 10 2.88 -23.04 66.83
CA ASN A 10 3.57 -23.22 65.55
C ASN A 10 4.10 -21.85 65.17
N GLU A 11 5.35 -21.62 65.57
CA GLU A 11 6.28 -20.83 64.81
C GLU A 11 6.04 -21.11 63.32
N THR A 12 5.52 -20.11 62.60
CA THR A 12 5.69 -20.13 61.16
C THR A 12 7.18 -19.91 60.96
N THR A 13 7.87 -21.02 60.72
CA THR A 13 9.27 -21.08 60.33
C THR A 13 9.53 -19.99 59.31
N SER A 14 10.58 -19.20 59.56
CA SER A 14 10.98 -18.10 58.69
C SER A 14 11.02 -18.61 57.24
N SER A 15 10.17 -18.05 56.37
CA SER A 15 10.41 -18.16 54.93
C SER A 15 11.78 -17.53 54.70
N GLY A 16 12.81 -18.34 54.47
CA GLY A 16 14.17 -17.85 54.27
C GLY A 16 14.17 -16.78 53.19
N ASN A 17 14.83 -15.64 53.45
CA ASN A 17 15.08 -14.66 52.41
C ASN A 17 16.20 -15.20 51.51
N PHE A 18 15.99 -15.18 50.19
CA PHE A 18 17.05 -15.52 49.27
C PHE A 18 17.92 -14.30 48.98
N ASP A 19 19.18 -14.34 49.41
CA ASP A 19 20.22 -13.51 48.81
C ASP A 19 20.54 -13.98 47.38
N ASP A 20 21.39 -13.25 46.64
CA ASP A 20 21.73 -13.57 45.24
C ASP A 20 22.28 -14.99 45.05
N HIS A 21 23.09 -15.49 46.01
CA HIS A 21 23.72 -16.80 45.91
C HIS A 21 22.71 -17.93 46.17
N ASN A 22 21.98 -17.83 47.28
CA ASN A 22 20.96 -18.81 47.66
C ASN A 22 19.80 -18.84 46.66
N LEU A 23 19.44 -17.68 46.09
CA LEU A 23 18.49 -17.62 44.98
C LEU A 23 19.00 -18.37 43.75
N ALA A 24 20.28 -18.21 43.40
CA ALA A 24 20.85 -18.88 42.23
C ALA A 24 20.82 -20.41 42.39
N ILE A 25 21.14 -20.93 43.58
CA ILE A 25 21.05 -22.38 43.88
C ILE A 25 19.61 -22.85 43.72
N TRP A 26 18.65 -22.17 44.35
CA TRP A 26 17.23 -22.52 44.26
C TRP A 26 16.68 -22.47 42.83
N LEU A 27 17.13 -21.50 42.02
CA LEU A 27 16.76 -21.41 40.60
C LEU A 27 17.38 -22.55 39.76
N ASP A 28 18.59 -23.01 40.08
CA ASP A 28 19.21 -24.17 39.43
C ASP A 28 18.44 -25.46 39.77
N GLU A 29 18.01 -25.65 41.02
CA GLU A 29 17.13 -26.77 41.39
C GLU A 29 15.79 -26.73 40.62
N CYS A 30 15.18 -25.53 40.52
CA CYS A 30 13.97 -25.35 39.73
C CYS A 30 14.19 -25.66 38.25
N LEU A 31 15.36 -25.31 37.69
CA LEU A 31 15.75 -25.63 36.32
C LEU A 31 15.88 -27.14 36.09
N GLU A 32 16.58 -27.84 36.99
CA GLU A 32 16.79 -29.30 36.92
C GLU A 32 15.47 -30.06 36.96
N GLN A 33 14.57 -29.62 37.86
CA GLN A 33 13.27 -30.25 38.05
C GLN A 33 12.18 -29.71 37.11
N ARG A 34 12.53 -28.82 36.18
CA ARG A 34 11.62 -28.16 35.23
C ARG A 34 10.40 -27.48 35.88
N ARG A 35 10.62 -26.90 37.06
CA ARG A 35 9.58 -26.18 37.81
C ARG A 35 9.35 -24.79 37.21
N ARG A 36 8.09 -24.36 37.16
CA ARG A 36 7.74 -23.00 36.76
C ARG A 36 7.98 -22.03 37.92
N VAL A 37 8.70 -20.95 37.64
CA VAL A 37 9.06 -19.93 38.62
C VAL A 37 8.31 -18.65 38.28
N LEU A 38 7.61 -18.08 39.26
CA LEU A 38 6.99 -16.76 39.16
C LEU A 38 7.86 -15.73 39.89
N TYR A 39 8.27 -14.70 39.16
CA TYR A 39 8.97 -13.52 39.66
C TYR A 39 7.98 -12.37 39.87
N ILE A 40 7.74 -11.98 41.12
CA ILE A 40 6.81 -10.90 41.48
C ILE A 40 7.61 -9.69 41.93
N HIS A 41 7.34 -8.52 41.35
CA HIS A 41 8.08 -7.30 41.68
C HIS A 41 7.19 -6.07 41.88
N ALA A 42 7.71 -5.14 42.68
CA ALA A 42 7.18 -3.81 42.90
C ALA A 42 8.36 -2.89 43.25
N GLY A 43 8.67 -1.92 42.40
CA GLY A 43 9.89 -1.11 42.55
C GLY A 43 11.15 -1.98 42.73
N TYR A 44 11.88 -1.79 43.83
CA TYR A 44 13.06 -2.59 44.17
C TYR A 44 12.73 -3.92 44.87
N LEU A 45 11.48 -4.14 45.30
CA LEU A 45 11.08 -5.35 46.00
C LEU A 45 10.88 -6.50 45.02
N CYS A 46 11.32 -7.69 45.42
CA CYS A 46 11.21 -8.91 44.64
C CYS A 46 10.82 -10.08 45.54
N LYS A 47 9.86 -10.89 45.08
CA LYS A 47 9.55 -12.21 45.64
C LYS A 47 9.49 -13.24 44.52
N VAL A 48 9.92 -14.47 44.82
CA VAL A 48 9.84 -15.61 43.90
C VAL A 48 8.94 -16.69 44.46
N VAL A 49 8.26 -17.41 43.57
CA VAL A 49 7.37 -18.52 43.90
C VAL A 49 7.65 -19.68 42.96
N ASN A 50 7.74 -20.89 43.51
CA ASN A 50 7.68 -22.12 42.73
C ASN A 50 6.21 -22.52 42.54
N LEU A 51 5.73 -22.52 41.30
CA LEU A 51 4.33 -22.76 40.96
C LEU A 51 3.92 -24.24 41.02
N GLU A 52 4.88 -25.16 41.18
CA GLU A 52 4.61 -26.60 41.28
C GLU A 52 4.49 -27.09 42.74
N GLU A 53 4.67 -26.20 43.73
CA GLU A 53 4.46 -26.54 45.13
C GLU A 53 2.96 -26.65 45.47
N PRO A 54 2.51 -27.72 46.17
CA PRO A 54 1.10 -27.87 46.58
C PRO A 54 0.59 -26.72 47.46
N ARG A 55 1.51 -26.05 48.18
CA ARG A 55 1.28 -24.82 48.94
C ARG A 55 2.39 -23.83 48.57
N PRO A 56 2.22 -23.03 47.52
CA PRO A 56 3.28 -22.16 47.03
C PRO A 56 3.70 -21.13 48.08
N VAL A 57 4.99 -21.08 48.38
CA VAL A 57 5.56 -20.13 49.33
C VAL A 57 6.10 -18.91 48.60
N LEU A 58 5.84 -17.72 49.14
CA LEU A 58 6.42 -16.46 48.69
C LEU A 58 7.78 -16.23 49.35
N TYR A 59 8.85 -16.38 48.59
CA TYR A 59 10.21 -16.13 49.09
C TYR A 59 10.66 -14.71 48.73
N PRO A 60 10.92 -13.83 49.71
CA PRO A 60 11.63 -12.58 49.45
C PRO A 60 13.01 -12.85 48.85
N ALA A 61 13.39 -12.06 47.85
CA ALA A 61 14.59 -12.30 47.08
C ALA A 61 15.35 -10.99 46.78
N ASP A 62 16.68 -11.04 46.84
CA ASP A 62 17.61 -9.99 46.42
C ASP A 62 18.47 -10.47 45.24
N PRO A 63 17.90 -10.56 44.02
CA PRO A 63 18.61 -11.07 42.85
C PRO A 63 19.71 -10.11 42.42
N GLY A 64 20.90 -10.65 42.16
CA GLY A 64 22.07 -9.99 41.60
C GLY A 64 22.64 -10.76 40.41
N SER A 65 23.95 -10.74 40.24
CA SER A 65 24.64 -11.33 39.09
C SER A 65 24.47 -12.85 38.98
N ASN A 66 24.45 -13.56 40.11
CA ASN A 66 24.37 -15.02 40.11
C ASN A 66 22.97 -15.49 39.70
N ALA A 67 21.94 -14.91 40.31
CA ALA A 67 20.55 -15.21 40.00
C ALA A 67 20.18 -14.80 38.57
N LYS A 68 20.68 -13.65 38.08
CA LYS A 68 20.45 -13.15 36.72
C LYS A 68 20.77 -14.21 35.66
N ALA A 69 21.90 -14.90 35.77
CA ALA A 69 22.28 -15.94 34.83
C ALA A 69 21.27 -17.11 34.80
N ARG A 70 20.69 -17.46 35.96
CA ARG A 70 19.75 -18.59 36.10
C ARG A 70 18.34 -18.23 35.65
N LEU A 71 17.89 -17.02 35.97
CA LEU A 71 16.66 -16.44 35.42
C LEU A 71 16.67 -16.45 33.88
N LYS A 72 17.79 -16.08 33.23
CA LYS A 72 17.93 -16.16 31.76
C LYS A 72 17.87 -17.58 31.21
N LYS A 73 18.38 -18.58 31.95
CA LYS A 73 18.23 -20.00 31.59
C LYS A 73 16.77 -20.43 31.68
N LEU A 74 16.03 -20.04 32.72
CA LEU A 74 14.60 -20.35 32.89
C LEU A 74 13.76 -19.78 31.75
N VAL A 75 14.03 -18.54 31.32
CA VAL A 75 13.40 -17.95 30.12
C VAL A 75 13.63 -18.84 28.90
N GLY A 76 14.88 -19.28 28.67
CA GLY A 76 15.22 -20.16 27.54
C GLY A 76 14.53 -21.54 27.58
N LYS A 77 14.06 -21.97 28.75
CA LYS A 77 13.29 -23.22 28.95
C LYS A 77 11.79 -22.99 29.07
N ASN A 78 11.31 -21.76 28.88
CA ASN A 78 9.90 -21.38 29.02
C ASN A 78 9.33 -21.54 30.44
N LEU A 79 10.18 -21.45 31.47
CA LEU A 79 9.83 -21.70 32.87
C LEU A 79 9.70 -20.44 33.73
N LEU A 80 10.08 -19.25 33.23
CA LEU A 80 10.00 -18.00 33.98
C LEU A 80 8.73 -17.21 33.65
N PHE A 81 8.00 -16.83 34.68
CA PHE A 81 6.82 -15.97 34.64
C PHE A 81 7.08 -14.72 35.48
N ILE A 82 6.36 -13.64 35.18
CA ILE A 82 6.54 -12.34 35.80
C ILE A 82 5.20 -11.70 36.15
N ARG A 83 5.17 -10.98 37.28
CA ARG A 83 4.06 -10.11 37.66
C ARG A 83 4.54 -8.86 38.38
N GLU A 84 4.09 -7.70 37.91
CA GLU A 84 4.20 -6.43 38.61
C GLU A 84 2.97 -6.21 39.52
N VAL A 85 3.20 -5.73 40.74
CA VAL A 85 2.15 -5.35 41.71
C VAL A 85 2.53 -4.02 42.38
N SER A 86 1.65 -3.47 43.22
CA SER A 86 1.99 -2.27 44.00
C SER A 86 2.97 -2.60 45.14
N ASN A 87 3.77 -1.60 45.55
CA ASN A 87 4.70 -1.73 46.68
C ASN A 87 4.00 -2.14 47.97
N GLU A 88 2.81 -1.59 48.24
CA GLU A 88 2.00 -1.91 49.42
C GLU A 88 1.56 -3.39 49.40
N THR A 89 1.07 -3.88 48.26
CA THR A 89 0.68 -5.27 48.10
C THR A 89 1.86 -6.20 48.30
N LEU A 90 3.01 -5.93 47.66
CA LEU A 90 4.15 -6.85 47.74
C LEU A 90 4.79 -6.86 49.12
N SER A 91 4.87 -5.72 49.80
CA SER A 91 5.46 -5.60 51.14
C SER A 91 4.68 -6.41 52.16
N ASN A 92 3.34 -6.35 52.11
CA ASN A 92 2.44 -7.00 53.06
C ASN A 92 2.12 -8.46 52.71
N ALA A 93 2.38 -8.91 51.47
CA ALA A 93 2.08 -10.27 51.05
C ALA A 93 2.89 -11.31 51.85
N ARG A 94 2.20 -12.14 52.63
CA ARG A 94 2.78 -13.30 53.34
C ARG A 94 2.38 -14.65 52.73
N ILE A 95 1.25 -14.68 52.03
CA ILE A 95 0.68 -15.87 51.41
C ILE A 95 0.52 -15.63 49.92
N PHE A 96 0.86 -16.63 49.11
CA PHE A 96 0.64 -16.57 47.67
C PHE A 96 -0.85 -16.74 47.35
N ASP A 97 -1.41 -15.78 46.61
CA ASP A 97 -2.75 -15.90 46.04
C ASP A 97 -2.69 -16.68 44.71
N SER A 98 -3.24 -17.89 44.69
CA SER A 98 -3.25 -18.75 43.51
C SER A 98 -4.13 -18.23 42.37
N THR A 99 -4.97 -17.22 42.63
CA THR A 99 -5.78 -16.54 41.61
C THR A 99 -5.01 -15.42 40.89
N LEU A 100 -3.79 -15.10 41.34
CA LEU A 100 -2.96 -14.05 40.75
C LEU A 100 -2.62 -14.36 39.29
N THR A 101 -2.96 -13.43 38.40
CA THR A 101 -2.64 -13.53 36.98
C THR A 101 -1.20 -13.08 36.71
N TYR A 102 -0.45 -13.88 35.96
CA TYR A 102 0.95 -13.63 35.60
C TYR A 102 1.22 -13.90 34.13
N LYS A 103 2.28 -13.29 33.60
CA LYS A 103 2.67 -13.41 32.19
C LYS A 103 3.98 -14.17 32.06
N LYS A 104 4.14 -14.92 30.97
CA LYS A 104 5.41 -15.59 30.67
C LYS A 104 6.44 -14.56 30.21
N VAL A 105 7.69 -14.73 30.63
CA VAL A 105 8.80 -13.90 30.14
C VAL A 105 9.27 -14.43 28.77
N GLU A 106 9.11 -13.62 27.73
CA GLU A 106 9.36 -14.06 26.35
C GLU A 106 10.84 -14.00 25.93
N ARG A 107 11.61 -13.06 26.50
CA ARG A 107 12.98 -12.75 26.05
C ARG A 107 13.95 -12.65 27.22
N ARG A 108 15.16 -13.18 27.04
CA ARG A 108 16.24 -13.13 28.05
C ARG A 108 16.64 -11.70 28.41
N SER A 109 16.50 -10.76 27.48
CA SER A 109 16.79 -9.33 27.68
C SER A 109 15.86 -8.67 28.70
N CYS A 110 14.65 -9.21 28.91
CA CYS A 110 13.75 -8.70 29.94
C CYS A 110 14.33 -8.88 31.34
N VAL A 111 15.09 -9.97 31.58
CA VAL A 111 15.80 -10.19 32.84
C VAL A 111 16.91 -9.16 33.02
N ASP A 112 17.63 -8.82 31.93
CA ASP A 112 18.68 -7.80 31.99
C ASP A 112 18.11 -6.44 32.38
N THR A 113 16.96 -6.06 31.80
CA THR A 113 16.23 -4.82 32.12
C THR A 113 15.76 -4.82 33.56
N LEU A 114 15.14 -5.91 34.00
CA LEU A 114 14.56 -6.04 35.33
C LEU A 114 15.62 -5.93 36.44
N ILE A 115 16.76 -6.59 36.28
CA ILE A 115 17.87 -6.48 37.24
C ILE A 115 18.45 -5.06 37.21
N ALA A 116 18.66 -4.47 36.02
CA ALA A 116 19.19 -3.11 35.90
C ALA A 116 18.26 -2.05 36.55
N THR A 117 16.94 -2.13 36.31
CA THR A 117 15.96 -1.27 36.97
C THR A 117 16.03 -1.41 38.48
N ARG A 118 16.09 -2.64 38.99
CA ARG A 118 16.16 -2.91 40.42
C ARG A 118 17.43 -2.35 41.05
N ASP A 119 18.59 -2.58 40.43
CA ASP A 119 19.87 -2.06 40.89
C ASP A 119 19.88 -0.52 40.87
N GLY A 120 19.28 0.08 39.85
CA GLY A 120 19.08 1.52 39.76
C GLY A 120 18.24 2.09 40.89
N LEU A 121 17.07 1.50 41.16
CA LEU A 121 16.21 1.91 42.29
C LEU A 121 16.88 1.76 43.66
N LEU A 122 17.90 0.90 43.77
CA LEU A 122 18.70 0.71 44.99
C LEU A 122 19.96 1.57 45.03
N GLY A 123 20.21 2.43 44.04
CA GLY A 123 21.43 3.24 43.96
C GLY A 123 22.70 2.41 43.78
N LYS A 124 22.59 1.20 43.24
CA LYS A 124 23.72 0.26 43.05
C LYS A 124 24.41 0.43 41.69
N ALA A 125 23.88 1.26 40.78
CA ALA A 125 24.51 1.51 39.49
C ALA A 125 25.72 2.44 39.66
N LYS A 126 26.90 1.96 39.28
CA LYS A 126 28.15 2.72 39.30
C LYS A 126 28.86 2.62 37.97
N GLY A 127 29.42 3.74 37.51
CA GLY A 127 30.13 3.82 36.24
C GLY A 127 29.23 3.57 35.04
N ARG A 128 29.84 3.35 33.87
CA ARG A 128 29.12 3.09 32.62
C ARG A 128 28.39 1.74 32.65
N GLY A 129 27.15 1.77 32.19
CA GLY A 129 26.35 0.58 31.90
C GLY A 129 26.87 -0.21 30.69
N PRO A 130 26.09 -1.20 30.21
CA PRO A 130 26.47 -2.06 29.08
C PRO A 130 26.85 -1.27 27.82
N GLU A 131 27.84 -1.77 27.08
CA GLU A 131 28.23 -1.19 25.79
C GLU A 131 27.10 -1.26 24.75
N ILE A 132 27.11 -0.32 23.80
CA ILE A 132 26.19 -0.29 22.68
C ILE A 132 26.53 -1.45 21.74
N SER A 133 25.58 -2.38 21.59
CA SER A 133 25.73 -3.53 20.71
C SER A 133 25.70 -3.15 19.23
N THR A 134 26.30 -3.97 18.36
CA THR A 134 26.28 -3.76 16.90
C THR A 134 24.87 -3.62 16.34
N ARG A 135 23.91 -4.40 16.85
CA ARG A 135 22.50 -4.34 16.44
C ARG A 135 21.87 -2.99 16.79
N THR A 136 22.12 -2.49 18.00
CA THR A 136 21.64 -1.19 18.45
C THR A 136 22.28 -0.07 17.61
N ALA A 137 23.59 -0.12 17.41
CA ALA A 137 24.29 0.82 16.55
C ALA A 137 23.70 0.84 15.12
N GLN A 138 23.52 -0.31 14.47
CA GLN A 138 22.92 -0.39 13.14
C GLN A 138 21.53 0.26 13.09
N LYS A 139 20.67 0.00 14.07
CA LYS A 139 19.34 0.63 14.14
C LYS A 139 19.43 2.16 14.21
N VAL A 140 20.31 2.69 15.05
CA VAL A 140 20.52 4.15 15.19
C VAL A 140 21.06 4.74 13.88
N TRP A 141 22.03 4.09 13.24
CA TRP A 141 22.57 4.51 11.95
C TRP A 141 21.51 4.52 10.83
N THR A 142 20.63 3.51 10.79
CA THR A 142 19.50 3.47 9.86
C THR A 142 18.50 4.59 10.14
N ASP A 143 18.11 4.78 11.41
CA ASP A 143 17.18 5.86 11.80
C ASP A 143 17.70 7.25 11.47
N ALA A 144 19.02 7.42 11.54
CA ALA A 144 19.70 8.67 11.26
C ALA A 144 19.91 8.93 9.77
N GLY A 145 19.71 7.93 8.90
CA GLY A 145 20.04 8.02 7.47
C GLY A 145 21.51 8.34 7.22
N GLY A 146 22.41 7.92 8.11
CA GLY A 146 23.84 8.25 8.05
C GLY A 146 24.19 9.71 8.37
N ARG A 147 23.25 10.52 8.85
CA ARG A 147 23.44 11.96 9.11
C ARG A 147 23.38 12.30 10.59
N CYS A 148 24.06 13.38 10.99
CA CYS A 148 23.96 13.90 12.35
C CYS A 148 22.50 14.26 12.69
N MET A 149 22.02 13.74 13.83
CA MET A 149 20.64 13.91 14.32
C MET A 149 20.43 15.20 15.13
N PHE A 150 21.45 16.03 15.27
CA PHE A 150 21.30 17.34 15.90
C PHE A 150 20.49 18.26 15.00
N GLN A 151 19.49 18.94 15.58
CA GLN A 151 18.56 19.80 14.85
C GLN A 151 19.31 20.87 14.04
N GLY A 152 19.08 20.89 12.72
CA GLY A 152 19.70 21.85 11.80
C GLY A 152 21.11 21.49 11.30
N CYS A 153 21.72 20.38 11.75
CA CYS A 153 23.06 19.99 11.30
C CYS A 153 23.04 19.10 10.03
N SER A 154 22.48 17.89 10.14
CA SER A 154 22.39 16.91 9.04
C SER A 154 23.71 16.58 8.29
N LYS A 155 24.88 16.86 8.89
CA LYS A 155 26.21 16.52 8.35
C LYS A 155 26.28 15.02 8.04
N ASP A 156 26.84 14.67 6.88
CA ASP A 156 27.05 13.27 6.49
C ASP A 156 28.17 12.66 7.35
N LEU A 157 27.89 11.49 7.94
CA LEU A 157 28.80 10.76 8.82
C LEU A 157 29.18 9.39 8.25
N SER A 158 28.72 9.08 7.03
CA SER A 158 28.99 7.82 6.33
C SER A 158 30.31 7.84 5.54
N GLU A 159 30.88 9.03 5.33
CA GLU A 159 32.10 9.23 4.56
C GLU A 159 33.02 10.30 5.19
N ILE A 160 34.30 10.24 4.83
CA ILE A 160 35.28 11.28 5.10
C ILE A 160 35.68 11.88 3.76
N HIS A 161 35.48 13.19 3.61
CA HIS A 161 35.89 13.90 2.40
C HIS A 161 37.41 13.72 2.16
N LEU A 162 37.79 13.37 0.93
CA LEU A 162 39.18 13.10 0.49
C LEU A 162 39.82 11.80 1.03
N TRP A 163 39.06 10.94 1.72
CA TRP A 163 39.53 9.61 2.13
C TRP A 163 38.81 8.53 1.34
N THR A 164 39.56 7.68 0.63
CA THR A 164 39.03 6.73 -0.35
C THR A 164 38.43 5.46 0.25
N LYS A 165 38.44 5.28 1.59
CA LYS A 165 37.85 4.13 2.28
C LYS A 165 36.63 4.56 3.09
N THR A 166 35.60 3.71 3.14
CA THR A 166 34.43 3.94 3.98
C THR A 166 34.82 4.06 5.45
N ALA A 167 34.43 5.15 6.10
CA ALA A 167 34.72 5.41 7.50
C ALA A 167 33.48 5.96 8.20
N ARG A 168 33.08 5.33 9.30
CA ARG A 168 32.02 5.84 10.18
C ARG A 168 32.63 6.89 11.10
N VAL A 169 32.28 8.16 10.90
CA VAL A 169 32.84 9.28 11.66
C VAL A 169 31.89 9.92 12.66
N GLY A 170 30.76 9.25 12.91
CA GLY A 170 29.77 9.65 13.89
C GLY A 170 29.95 8.98 15.26
N TYR A 171 29.54 9.70 16.29
CA TYR A 171 29.41 9.23 17.67
C TYR A 171 27.99 8.72 17.93
N LEU A 172 27.89 7.67 18.74
CA LEU A 172 26.62 7.19 19.28
C LEU A 172 26.45 7.81 20.66
N ALA A 173 25.80 8.98 20.70
CA ALA A 173 25.61 9.79 21.89
C ALA A 173 24.38 9.32 22.66
N HIS A 174 24.50 9.15 23.97
CA HIS A 174 23.36 8.81 24.82
C HIS A 174 22.52 10.05 25.13
N ILE A 175 21.20 9.93 25.01
CA ILE A 175 20.24 10.94 25.50
C ILE A 175 20.31 10.97 27.03
N VAL A 176 20.03 9.85 27.69
CA VAL A 176 20.34 9.62 29.11
C VAL A 176 21.66 8.86 29.19
N ALA A 177 22.70 9.48 29.78
CA ALA A 177 24.04 8.92 29.84
C ALA A 177 24.06 7.49 30.41
N SER A 178 24.94 6.64 29.87
CA SER A 178 25.12 5.26 30.38
C SER A 178 25.70 5.21 31.80
N ASP A 179 26.31 6.29 32.26
CA ASP A 179 26.84 6.47 33.62
C ASP A 179 25.84 7.32 34.41
N PRO A 180 25.40 6.88 35.62
CA PRO A 180 24.51 7.68 36.47
C PRO A 180 25.06 9.07 36.82
N GLU A 181 26.38 9.24 36.87
CA GLU A 181 27.03 10.53 37.17
C GLU A 181 27.33 11.35 35.90
N GLY A 182 26.96 10.83 34.72
CA GLY A 182 27.14 11.49 33.43
C GLY A 182 26.04 12.52 33.11
N PRO A 183 26.15 13.25 31.98
CA PRO A 183 25.14 14.21 31.55
C PRO A 183 23.73 13.59 31.44
N ARG A 184 22.77 14.16 32.17
CA ARG A 184 21.38 13.67 32.30
C ARG A 184 21.29 12.24 32.85
N GLY A 185 22.38 11.68 33.38
CA GLY A 185 22.44 10.37 33.98
C GLY A 185 21.61 10.32 35.26
N ASN A 186 21.07 9.15 35.55
CA ASN A 186 20.38 8.88 36.81
C ASN A 186 20.46 7.39 37.14
N GLN A 187 20.25 7.06 38.42
CA GLN A 187 20.37 5.68 38.88
C GLN A 187 19.34 4.75 38.23
N GLU A 188 18.12 5.22 37.98
CA GLU A 188 17.01 4.42 37.44
C GLU A 188 17.22 4.01 35.97
N ASP A 189 17.76 4.90 35.15
CA ASP A 189 17.72 4.80 33.69
C ASP A 189 19.07 4.52 33.04
N SER A 190 20.18 5.01 33.61
CA SER A 190 21.47 5.00 32.93
C SER A 190 21.90 3.61 32.46
N HIS A 191 21.89 2.61 33.35
CA HIS A 191 22.25 1.22 32.97
C HIS A 191 21.15 0.54 32.15
N ARG A 192 19.88 0.86 32.44
CA ARG A 192 18.69 0.28 31.79
C ARG A 192 18.59 0.67 30.32
N LEU A 193 18.93 1.92 29.99
CA LEU A 193 18.82 2.51 28.66
C LEU A 193 20.14 2.53 27.88
N ALA A 194 21.27 2.14 28.49
CA ALA A 194 22.61 2.21 27.88
C ALA A 194 22.72 1.57 26.49
N ASN A 195 21.98 0.48 26.22
CA ASN A 195 21.97 -0.22 24.94
C ASN A 195 20.60 -0.13 24.22
N ASN A 196 19.74 0.80 24.62
CA ASN A 196 18.45 1.04 23.97
C ASN A 196 18.62 2.00 22.76
N PRO A 197 18.28 1.60 21.53
CA PRO A 197 18.43 2.47 20.36
C PRO A 197 17.61 3.76 20.43
N ASP A 198 16.49 3.79 21.17
CA ASP A 198 15.68 4.99 21.33
C ASP A 198 16.33 6.02 22.26
N ASN A 199 17.29 5.59 23.10
CA ASN A 199 18.09 6.45 23.98
C ASN A 199 19.41 6.93 23.34
N ILE A 200 19.64 6.66 22.04
CA ILE A 200 20.92 6.92 21.39
C ILE A 200 20.68 7.74 20.11
N MET A 201 21.47 8.79 19.93
CA MET A 201 21.51 9.64 18.75
C MET A 201 22.83 9.49 18.01
N LEU A 202 22.78 9.53 16.67
CA LEU A 202 23.99 9.64 15.86
C LEU A 202 24.40 11.12 15.76
N MET A 203 25.62 11.47 16.20
CA MET A 203 26.10 12.86 16.21
C MET A 203 27.49 13.01 15.59
N CYS A 204 27.78 14.19 15.04
CA CYS A 204 29.16 14.59 14.70
C CYS A 204 29.93 14.94 15.99
N ASP A 205 31.26 15.04 15.91
CA ASP A 205 32.10 15.42 17.07
C ASP A 205 31.66 16.74 17.70
N GLU A 206 31.39 17.76 16.88
CA GLU A 206 30.99 19.11 17.33
C GLU A 206 29.73 19.06 18.21
N HIS A 207 28.65 18.44 17.72
CA HIS A 207 27.38 18.39 18.45
C HIS A 207 27.39 17.39 19.60
N HIS A 208 28.14 16.29 19.48
CA HIS A 208 28.34 15.36 20.60
C HIS A 208 29.00 16.06 21.78
N ARG A 209 30.08 16.82 21.56
CA ARG A 209 30.74 17.62 22.61
C ARG A 209 29.86 18.74 23.12
N LEU A 210 29.06 19.37 22.27
CA LEU A 210 28.15 20.43 22.67
C LEU A 210 27.18 19.95 23.76
N ILE A 211 26.49 18.83 23.51
CA ILE A 211 25.45 18.32 24.42
C ILE A 211 26.00 17.64 25.67
N ASP A 212 27.25 17.13 25.64
CA ASP A 212 27.82 16.36 26.74
C ASP A 212 28.86 17.13 27.56
N SER A 213 29.51 18.14 26.99
CA SER A 213 30.66 18.82 27.63
C SER A 213 30.51 20.33 27.74
N PHE A 214 29.99 21.00 26.71
CA PHE A 214 29.95 22.47 26.69
C PHE A 214 28.66 23.05 27.27
N ALA A 215 27.51 22.45 26.96
CA ALA A 215 26.21 22.98 27.36
C ALA A 215 25.20 21.90 27.81
N PRO A 216 25.59 20.93 28.67
CA PRO A 216 24.70 19.83 29.07
C PRO A 216 23.40 20.31 29.73
N GLU A 217 23.44 21.42 30.45
CA GLU A 217 22.27 22.03 31.11
C GLU A 217 21.23 22.59 30.13
N GLN A 218 21.63 22.91 28.88
CA GLN A 218 20.74 23.46 27.86
C GLN A 218 20.03 22.37 27.03
N TYR A 219 20.51 21.12 27.10
CA TYR A 219 19.97 20.00 26.33
C TYR A 219 19.51 18.92 27.30
N SER A 220 18.25 19.02 27.74
CA SER A 220 17.62 18.00 28.58
C SER A 220 17.35 16.70 27.79
N SER A 221 17.05 15.62 28.51
CA SER A 221 16.65 14.34 27.90
C SER A 221 15.45 14.48 26.97
N GLU A 222 14.49 15.32 27.33
CA GLU A 222 13.24 15.54 26.59
C GLU A 222 13.52 16.24 25.25
N ILE A 223 14.36 17.27 25.27
CA ILE A 223 14.76 18.00 24.06
C ILE A 223 15.48 17.06 23.08
N LEU A 224 16.43 16.26 23.57
CA LEU A 224 17.19 15.35 22.71
C LEU A 224 16.32 14.20 22.18
N ASP A 225 15.37 13.69 22.96
CA ASP A 225 14.39 12.70 22.51
C ASP A 225 13.47 13.26 21.42
N GLU A 226 13.01 14.50 21.55
CA GLU A 226 12.23 15.18 20.51
C GLU A 226 13.05 15.37 19.22
N MET A 227 14.29 15.85 19.34
CA MET A 227 15.21 15.98 18.20
C MET A 227 15.42 14.63 17.50
N ARG A 228 15.63 13.56 18.28
CA ARG A 228 15.81 12.21 17.74
C ARG A 228 14.58 11.75 16.96
N LYS A 229 13.38 11.90 17.54
CA LYS A 229 12.10 11.49 16.92
C LYS A 229 11.85 12.27 15.64
N SER A 230 11.99 13.59 15.69
CA SER A 230 11.81 14.49 14.54
C SER A 230 12.74 14.13 13.38
N HIS A 231 14.04 13.93 13.65
CA HIS A 231 15.00 13.52 12.62
C HIS A 231 14.67 12.15 12.02
N ARG A 232 14.38 11.14 12.86
CA ARG A 232 14.02 9.79 12.41
C ARG A 232 12.80 9.83 11.50
N ASP A 233 11.76 10.57 11.90
CA ASP A 233 10.51 10.65 11.15
C ASP A 233 10.73 11.40 9.82
N MET A 234 11.57 12.43 9.81
CA MET A 234 12.00 13.10 8.58
C MET A 234 12.75 12.17 7.63
N VAL A 235 13.76 11.43 8.12
CA VAL A 235 14.50 10.44 7.31
C VAL A 235 13.54 9.41 6.73
N ARG A 236 12.61 8.90 7.55
CA ARG A 236 11.60 7.94 7.11
C ARG A 236 10.72 8.51 6.02
N ASN A 237 10.21 9.73 6.17
CA ASN A 237 9.38 10.39 5.15
C ASN A 237 10.13 10.55 3.82
N TYR A 238 11.42 10.90 3.84
CA TYR A 238 12.22 10.98 2.62
C TYR A 238 12.46 9.61 1.98
N LEU A 239 12.72 8.57 2.77
CA LEU A 239 12.88 7.22 2.25
C LEU A 239 11.56 6.68 1.68
N ASP A 240 10.44 6.95 2.35
CA ASP A 240 9.10 6.58 1.88
C ASP A 240 8.76 7.30 0.56
N SER A 241 9.32 8.50 0.32
CA SER A 241 9.16 9.22 -0.96
C SER A 241 9.85 8.56 -2.17
N LEU A 242 10.74 7.58 -1.93
CA LEU A 242 11.33 6.77 -3.00
C LEU A 242 10.33 5.75 -3.56
N ALA A 243 9.24 5.46 -2.84
CA ALA A 243 8.20 4.55 -3.30
C ALA A 243 7.43 5.19 -4.47
N TYR A 244 7.32 4.43 -5.56
CA TYR A 244 6.43 4.80 -6.66
C TYR A 244 4.97 4.77 -6.21
N ALA A 245 4.16 5.69 -6.75
CA ALA A 245 2.74 5.75 -6.41
C ALA A 245 2.04 4.42 -6.77
N PRO A 246 1.27 3.82 -5.85
CA PRO A 246 0.60 2.56 -6.09
C PRO A 246 -0.50 2.72 -7.14
N THR A 247 -0.57 1.76 -8.05
CA THR A 247 -1.54 1.72 -9.15
C THR A 247 -2.06 0.30 -9.35
N ARG A 248 -3.37 0.15 -9.48
CA ARG A 248 -3.99 -1.17 -9.74
C ARG A 248 -4.16 -1.39 -11.24
N ALA A 249 -3.69 -2.55 -11.72
CA ALA A 249 -3.82 -2.95 -13.12
C ALA A 249 -5.22 -3.48 -13.42
N VAL A 250 -5.79 -3.03 -14.53
CA VAL A 250 -7.11 -3.40 -15.03
C VAL A 250 -6.98 -3.78 -16.50
N THR A 251 -7.49 -4.95 -16.88
CA THR A 251 -7.49 -5.38 -18.29
C THR A 251 -8.92 -5.51 -18.82
N LEU A 252 -9.12 -5.11 -20.07
CA LEU A 252 -10.33 -5.37 -20.86
C LEU A 252 -9.91 -6.14 -22.11
N HIS A 253 -9.87 -7.48 -22.04
CA HIS A 253 -9.27 -8.32 -23.09
C HIS A 253 -10.29 -9.26 -23.76
N ALA A 254 -10.27 -9.28 -25.10
CA ALA A 254 -10.93 -10.29 -25.92
C ALA A 254 -9.95 -10.95 -26.87
N ASN A 255 -10.14 -12.23 -27.17
CA ASN A 255 -9.50 -12.82 -28.35
C ASN A 255 -10.08 -12.16 -29.61
N LEU A 256 -9.22 -11.63 -30.49
CA LEU A 256 -9.60 -10.87 -31.68
C LEU A 256 -9.12 -11.61 -32.93
N GLY A 257 -10.02 -11.91 -33.88
CA GLY A 257 -9.68 -12.62 -35.12
C GLY A 257 -9.03 -14.00 -34.89
N GLY A 258 -9.44 -14.70 -33.83
CA GLY A 258 -8.86 -16.00 -33.44
C GLY A 258 -7.49 -15.93 -32.76
N VAL A 259 -6.96 -14.73 -32.49
CA VAL A 259 -5.69 -14.54 -31.79
C VAL A 259 -5.94 -14.39 -30.29
N PRO A 260 -5.35 -15.26 -29.43
CA PRO A 260 -5.45 -15.12 -27.99
C PRO A 260 -4.84 -13.82 -27.47
N THR A 261 -5.53 -13.14 -26.57
CA THR A 261 -5.01 -11.95 -25.86
C THR A 261 -4.66 -12.31 -24.42
N TYR A 262 -3.57 -13.07 -24.27
CA TYR A 262 -2.97 -13.38 -22.97
C TYR A 262 -1.65 -12.65 -22.85
N PHE A 263 -1.53 -11.84 -21.80
CA PHE A 263 -0.31 -11.12 -21.43
C PHE A 263 0.09 -11.58 -20.03
N HIS A 264 1.39 -11.76 -19.81
CA HIS A 264 1.90 -12.03 -18.48
C HIS A 264 1.85 -10.75 -17.63
N ASP A 265 1.59 -10.89 -16.33
CA ASP A 265 1.57 -9.75 -15.40
C ASP A 265 2.87 -8.92 -15.43
N SER A 266 4.01 -9.55 -15.76
CA SER A 266 5.29 -8.85 -15.95
C SER A 266 5.23 -7.75 -17.01
N GLU A 267 4.48 -7.94 -18.10
CA GLU A 267 4.33 -6.91 -19.14
C GLU A 267 3.56 -5.69 -18.63
N LEU A 268 2.57 -5.92 -17.75
CA LEU A 268 1.81 -4.84 -17.12
C LEU A 268 2.67 -4.11 -16.07
N ILE A 269 3.46 -4.87 -15.29
CA ILE A 269 4.42 -4.33 -14.33
C ILE A 269 5.41 -3.41 -15.06
N ASP A 270 6.02 -3.88 -16.14
CA ASP A 270 7.02 -3.12 -16.90
C ASP A 270 6.42 -1.80 -17.42
N ALA A 271 5.20 -1.84 -17.97
CA ALA A 271 4.51 -0.65 -18.45
C ALA A 271 4.18 0.36 -17.32
N ILE A 272 3.74 -0.12 -16.15
CA ILE A 272 3.41 0.72 -14.99
C ILE A 272 4.69 1.32 -14.38
N VAL A 273 5.76 0.53 -14.27
CA VAL A 273 7.06 0.96 -13.75
C VAL A 273 7.70 1.99 -14.66
N ALA A 274 7.57 1.85 -15.99
CA ALA A 274 8.03 2.85 -16.95
C ALA A 274 7.36 4.22 -16.72
N MET A 275 6.14 4.25 -16.18
CA MET A 275 5.42 5.47 -15.79
C MET A 275 5.74 5.94 -14.36
N ARG A 276 6.81 5.42 -13.74
CA ARG A 276 7.22 5.68 -12.34
C ARG A 276 6.11 5.39 -11.31
N ARG A 277 5.39 4.30 -11.53
CA ARG A 277 4.33 3.78 -10.66
C ARG A 277 4.65 2.36 -10.21
N ALA A 278 4.03 1.92 -9.11
CA ALA A 278 4.16 0.56 -8.60
C ALA A 278 2.85 -0.18 -8.79
N MET A 279 2.88 -1.31 -9.50
CA MET A 279 1.70 -2.15 -9.65
C MET A 279 1.34 -2.80 -8.30
N LEU A 280 0.10 -2.60 -7.84
CA LEU A 280 -0.43 -3.33 -6.69
C LEU A 280 -0.59 -4.81 -7.02
N PRO A 281 -0.47 -5.73 -6.03
CA PRO A 281 -0.71 -7.15 -6.26
C PRO A 281 -2.12 -7.43 -6.81
N GLY A 282 -2.18 -8.29 -7.82
CA GLY A 282 -3.43 -8.70 -8.46
C GLY A 282 -3.87 -7.79 -9.61
N VAL A 283 -4.28 -8.43 -10.71
CA VAL A 283 -4.82 -7.76 -11.89
C VAL A 283 -6.34 -7.95 -11.92
N ILE A 284 -7.09 -6.87 -12.10
CA ILE A 284 -8.54 -6.96 -12.29
C ILE A 284 -8.83 -7.24 -13.78
N HIS A 285 -9.58 -8.29 -14.06
CA HIS A 285 -10.01 -8.60 -15.41
C HIS A 285 -11.50 -8.30 -15.58
N TYR A 286 -11.84 -7.21 -16.26
CA TYR A 286 -13.22 -6.91 -16.63
C TYR A 286 -13.54 -7.41 -18.03
N VAL A 287 -14.78 -7.86 -18.22
CA VAL A 287 -15.38 -8.26 -19.50
C VAL A 287 -14.42 -9.07 -20.37
N ARG A 288 -13.93 -10.21 -19.85
CA ARG A 288 -12.92 -11.02 -20.53
C ARG A 288 -13.57 -12.03 -21.48
N ARG A 289 -13.35 -11.87 -22.79
CA ARG A 289 -13.84 -12.81 -23.81
C ARG A 289 -12.75 -13.77 -24.27
N LYS A 290 -12.93 -15.08 -24.02
CA LYS A 290 -11.97 -16.14 -24.41
C LYS A 290 -12.37 -16.94 -25.66
N SER A 291 -13.53 -16.66 -26.25
CA SER A 291 -13.99 -17.38 -27.44
C SER A 291 -13.08 -17.08 -28.64
N GLN A 292 -12.68 -18.13 -29.36
CA GLN A 292 -11.85 -18.02 -30.56
C GLN A 292 -12.67 -17.76 -31.84
N ARG A 293 -14.00 -17.89 -31.78
CA ARG A 293 -14.87 -17.66 -32.93
C ARG A 293 -15.18 -16.17 -33.08
N ASP A 294 -15.08 -15.71 -34.33
CA ASP A 294 -15.50 -14.38 -34.76
C ASP A 294 -16.80 -14.46 -35.56
N ASP A 295 -17.89 -14.59 -34.81
CA ASP A 295 -19.25 -14.75 -35.35
C ASP A 295 -20.01 -13.41 -35.39
N ARG A 296 -19.28 -12.27 -35.37
CA ARG A 296 -19.87 -10.91 -35.32
C ARG A 296 -20.76 -10.58 -36.52
N HIS A 297 -20.60 -11.31 -37.62
CA HIS A 297 -21.42 -11.17 -38.83
C HIS A 297 -22.78 -11.86 -38.73
N LEU A 298 -23.00 -12.73 -37.74
CA LEU A 298 -24.27 -13.44 -37.55
C LEU A 298 -25.30 -12.54 -36.87
N SER A 299 -26.56 -12.65 -37.30
CA SER A 299 -27.70 -12.00 -36.64
C SER A 299 -27.78 -12.44 -35.18
N GLY A 300 -28.08 -11.48 -34.29
CA GLY A 300 -28.23 -11.74 -32.85
C GLY A 300 -26.92 -11.94 -32.07
N PHE A 301 -25.75 -11.83 -32.72
CA PHE A 301 -24.45 -11.96 -32.03
C PHE A 301 -24.34 -11.02 -30.83
N TRP A 302 -24.62 -9.73 -31.00
CA TRP A 302 -24.48 -8.74 -29.93
C TRP A 302 -25.52 -8.87 -28.82
N TYR A 303 -26.72 -9.33 -29.17
CA TYR A 303 -27.75 -9.73 -28.20
C TYR A 303 -27.24 -10.86 -27.31
N GLN A 304 -26.70 -11.93 -27.89
CA GLN A 304 -26.13 -13.04 -27.11
C GLN A 304 -24.87 -12.60 -26.36
N TYR A 305 -24.03 -11.76 -26.96
CA TYR A 305 -22.83 -11.23 -26.31
C TYR A 305 -23.17 -10.51 -25.00
N LEU A 306 -24.15 -9.61 -25.00
CA LEU A 306 -24.55 -8.91 -23.76
C LEU A 306 -25.10 -9.89 -22.72
N ARG A 307 -25.92 -10.87 -23.14
CA ARG A 307 -26.44 -11.91 -22.23
C ARG A 307 -25.32 -12.72 -21.57
N GLU A 308 -24.34 -13.14 -22.36
CA GLU A 308 -23.19 -13.93 -21.88
C GLU A 308 -22.29 -13.14 -20.93
N HIS A 309 -22.15 -11.82 -21.15
CA HIS A 309 -21.23 -10.96 -20.40
C HIS A 309 -21.94 -10.11 -19.34
N GLU A 310 -23.25 -10.26 -19.13
CA GLU A 310 -24.05 -9.43 -18.23
C GLU A 310 -23.45 -9.39 -16.82
N HIS A 311 -23.07 -10.54 -16.27
CA HIS A 311 -22.46 -10.59 -14.93
C HIS A 311 -21.15 -9.78 -14.86
N GLN A 312 -20.29 -9.90 -15.86
CA GLN A 312 -19.01 -9.18 -15.91
C GLN A 312 -19.21 -7.67 -16.13
N ILE A 313 -20.22 -7.28 -16.91
CA ILE A 313 -20.60 -5.88 -17.11
C ILE A 313 -21.14 -5.31 -15.80
N ARG A 314 -21.99 -6.05 -15.07
CA ARG A 314 -22.49 -5.61 -13.76
C ARG A 314 -21.37 -5.48 -12.72
N GLN A 315 -20.36 -6.37 -12.75
CA GLN A 315 -19.16 -6.23 -11.92
C GLN A 315 -18.34 -4.98 -12.27
N LEU A 316 -18.27 -4.62 -13.55
CA LEU A 316 -17.65 -3.37 -13.98
C LEU A 316 -18.46 -2.17 -13.48
N VAL A 317 -19.79 -2.18 -13.62
CA VAL A 317 -20.67 -1.10 -13.09
C VAL A 317 -20.48 -0.94 -11.58
N SER A 318 -20.55 -2.02 -10.81
CA SER A 318 -20.40 -1.95 -9.35
C SER A 318 -19.02 -1.49 -8.89
N GLY A 319 -17.97 -1.77 -9.67
CA GLY A 319 -16.61 -1.32 -9.38
C GLY A 319 -16.40 0.19 -9.53
N PHE A 320 -17.29 0.87 -10.27
CA PHE A 320 -17.18 2.31 -10.57
C PHE A 320 -18.41 3.10 -10.10
N ASP A 321 -19.30 2.48 -9.31
CA ASP A 321 -20.38 3.19 -8.65
C ASP A 321 -19.84 3.99 -7.44
N SER A 322 -20.28 5.25 -7.35
CA SER A 322 -19.83 6.25 -6.38
C SER A 322 -20.16 5.87 -4.92
N SER A 323 -21.07 4.91 -4.73
CA SER A 323 -21.51 4.39 -3.44
C SER A 323 -20.49 3.46 -2.75
N SER A 324 -19.47 2.99 -3.48
CA SER A 324 -18.54 1.95 -3.01
C SER A 324 -17.45 2.44 -2.03
N GLY A 325 -17.35 3.75 -1.77
CA GLY A 325 -16.52 4.32 -0.69
C GLY A 325 -15.02 4.02 -0.75
N SER A 326 -14.53 3.42 -1.85
CA SER A 326 -13.12 3.13 -2.03
C SER A 326 -12.36 4.42 -2.29
N VAL A 327 -11.27 4.61 -1.55
CA VAL A 327 -10.21 5.59 -1.85
C VAL A 327 -9.97 5.62 -3.35
N THR A 328 -9.80 6.81 -3.93
CA THR A 328 -9.50 7.02 -5.36
C THR A 328 -8.19 6.35 -5.72
N GLU A 329 -8.25 5.05 -5.99
CA GLU A 329 -7.10 4.29 -6.45
C GLU A 329 -6.74 4.74 -7.86
N SER A 330 -5.45 4.94 -8.10
CA SER A 330 -4.99 5.16 -9.46
C SER A 330 -5.05 3.83 -10.22
N LEU A 331 -5.65 3.84 -11.40
CA LEU A 331 -5.82 2.64 -12.23
C LEU A 331 -4.94 2.73 -13.47
N ALA A 332 -4.38 1.59 -13.87
CA ALA A 332 -3.73 1.39 -15.16
C ALA A 332 -4.59 0.45 -16.00
N VAL A 333 -5.19 0.96 -17.07
CA VAL A 333 -6.10 0.23 -17.94
C VAL A 333 -5.39 -0.20 -19.22
N PHE A 334 -5.47 -1.50 -19.51
CA PHE A 334 -4.92 -2.14 -20.69
C PHE A 334 -6.08 -2.62 -21.59
N PRO A 335 -6.62 -1.75 -22.46
CA PRO A 335 -7.76 -2.07 -23.30
C PRO A 335 -7.34 -2.81 -24.58
N LEU A 336 -7.88 -4.00 -24.78
CA LEU A 336 -7.77 -4.76 -26.04
C LEU A 336 -9.02 -5.61 -26.25
N HIS A 337 -10.10 -4.98 -26.69
CA HIS A 337 -11.41 -5.61 -26.89
C HIS A 337 -12.10 -5.08 -28.15
N HIS A 338 -13.24 -5.66 -28.53
CA HIS A 338 -14.14 -5.13 -29.56
C HIS A 338 -14.58 -3.69 -29.27
N ILE A 339 -14.79 -2.91 -30.35
CA ILE A 339 -15.16 -1.50 -30.31
C ILE A 339 -16.35 -1.23 -29.38
N PRO A 340 -17.49 -1.94 -29.50
CA PRO A 340 -18.67 -1.63 -28.67
C PRO A 340 -18.41 -1.82 -27.18
N THR A 341 -17.65 -2.86 -26.81
CA THR A 341 -17.26 -3.13 -25.42
C THR A 341 -16.31 -2.07 -24.88
N LEU A 342 -15.37 -1.56 -25.69
CA LEU A 342 -14.45 -0.50 -25.25
C LEU A 342 -15.17 0.82 -25.02
N VAL A 343 -16.12 1.19 -25.90
CA VAL A 343 -16.97 2.38 -25.71
C VAL A 343 -17.81 2.21 -24.43
N LEU A 344 -18.46 1.06 -24.24
CA LEU A 344 -19.24 0.75 -23.04
C LEU A 344 -18.38 0.82 -21.76
N ALA A 345 -17.21 0.18 -21.77
CA ALA A 345 -16.34 0.13 -20.60
C ALA A 345 -15.80 1.52 -20.25
N GLY A 346 -15.38 2.29 -21.26
CA GLY A 346 -14.99 3.68 -21.07
C GLY A 346 -16.13 4.49 -20.44
N ARG A 347 -17.35 4.35 -20.98
CA ARG A 347 -18.55 5.00 -20.47
C ARG A 347 -18.85 4.68 -19.00
N ILE A 348 -18.70 3.43 -18.59
CA ILE A 348 -18.90 3.01 -17.20
C ILE A 348 -17.81 3.56 -16.28
N MET A 349 -16.54 3.50 -16.72
CA MET A 349 -15.39 3.92 -15.92
C MET A 349 -15.27 5.45 -15.78
N GLY A 350 -15.77 6.20 -16.77
CA GLY A 350 -15.80 7.67 -16.78
C GLY A 350 -14.42 8.33 -16.69
N GLU A 351 -14.40 9.65 -16.50
CA GLU A 351 -13.17 10.47 -16.39
C GLU A 351 -12.80 10.86 -14.95
N ALA A 352 -13.65 10.55 -13.95
CA ALA A 352 -13.51 11.06 -12.59
C ALA A 352 -12.37 10.41 -11.79
N GLN A 353 -12.01 9.15 -12.09
CA GLN A 353 -10.91 8.45 -11.41
C GLN A 353 -9.57 8.70 -12.13
N ALA A 354 -8.46 8.62 -11.39
CA ALA A 354 -7.11 8.74 -11.94
C ALA A 354 -6.72 7.49 -12.76
N ILE A 355 -7.26 7.40 -13.98
CA ILE A 355 -7.09 6.29 -14.92
C ILE A 355 -6.01 6.63 -15.95
N GLN A 356 -4.93 5.85 -15.94
CA GLN A 356 -3.95 5.79 -17.01
C GLN A 356 -4.36 4.74 -18.02
N ILE A 357 -4.41 5.10 -19.31
CA ILE A 357 -4.75 4.17 -20.39
C ILE A 357 -3.48 3.84 -21.15
N PHE A 358 -3.27 2.56 -21.43
CA PHE A 358 -2.16 2.08 -22.23
C PHE A 358 -2.62 1.69 -23.63
N GLN A 359 -1.72 1.74 -24.60
CA GLN A 359 -1.93 1.28 -25.97
C GLN A 359 -0.95 0.15 -26.25
N TYR A 360 -1.46 -1.03 -26.64
CA TYR A 360 -0.57 -2.13 -27.03
C TYR A 360 0.15 -1.77 -28.32
N ASP A 361 1.49 -1.77 -28.25
CA ASP A 361 2.36 -1.62 -29.40
C ASP A 361 2.51 -2.97 -30.10
N ARG A 362 1.89 -3.10 -31.27
CA ARG A 362 1.89 -4.36 -32.04
C ARG A 362 3.24 -4.67 -32.68
N HIS A 363 4.08 -3.67 -32.89
CA HIS A 363 5.40 -3.84 -33.51
C HIS A 363 6.43 -4.27 -32.46
N ARG A 364 6.51 -3.54 -31.35
CA ARG A 364 7.40 -3.86 -30.22
C ARG A 364 6.84 -4.97 -29.31
N LYS A 365 5.57 -5.35 -29.49
CA LYS A 365 4.86 -6.38 -28.71
C LYS A 365 4.89 -6.11 -27.21
N THR A 366 4.64 -4.85 -26.82
CA THR A 366 4.69 -4.41 -25.42
C THR A 366 3.60 -3.40 -25.13
N TRP A 367 3.21 -3.30 -23.86
CA TRP A 367 2.35 -2.24 -23.34
C TRP A 367 3.12 -1.01 -22.87
N ALA A 368 4.44 -1.11 -22.70
CA ALA A 368 5.24 0.02 -22.27
C ALA A 368 5.35 1.08 -23.37
N TRP A 369 5.10 2.34 -23.02
CA TRP A 369 5.38 3.48 -23.89
C TRP A 369 6.86 3.50 -24.26
N ASP A 370 7.18 3.92 -25.48
CA ASP A 370 8.57 4.09 -25.89
C ASP A 370 9.11 5.42 -25.34
N PRO A 371 10.11 5.42 -24.44
CA PRO A 371 10.65 6.66 -23.91
C PRO A 371 11.41 7.49 -24.96
N GLN A 372 11.70 6.93 -26.15
CA GLN A 372 12.35 7.64 -27.25
C GLN A 372 11.36 8.26 -28.24
N VAL A 373 10.06 7.97 -28.12
CA VAL A 373 9.04 8.54 -28.99
C VAL A 373 8.47 9.80 -28.34
N GLU A 374 8.67 10.94 -29.00
CA GLU A 374 8.03 12.19 -28.62
C GLU A 374 6.57 12.23 -29.08
N ALA A 375 5.76 13.02 -28.36
CA ALA A 375 4.39 13.30 -28.75
C ALA A 375 4.29 13.90 -30.16
N HIS A 376 3.21 13.59 -30.86
CA HIS A 376 2.90 14.18 -32.15
C HIS A 376 2.59 15.68 -32.02
N PRO A 377 2.78 16.47 -33.11
CA PRO A 377 2.40 17.88 -33.14
C PRO A 377 0.92 18.09 -32.80
N ARG A 378 0.60 19.21 -32.12
CA ARG A 378 -0.76 19.52 -31.58
C ARG A 378 -1.90 19.52 -32.60
N ASP A 379 -1.60 19.68 -33.89
CA ASP A 379 -2.58 19.72 -34.97
C ASP A 379 -2.71 18.37 -35.72
N THR A 380 -2.15 17.30 -35.15
CA THR A 380 -2.16 15.96 -35.74
C THR A 380 -3.57 15.39 -35.85
N PHE A 381 -4.38 15.56 -34.79
CA PHE A 381 -5.78 15.12 -34.73
C PHE A 381 -6.72 16.26 -35.05
N ARG A 382 -7.78 15.97 -35.80
CA ARG A 382 -8.71 16.98 -36.31
C ARG A 382 -10.14 16.47 -36.30
N VAL A 383 -11.09 17.40 -36.28
CA VAL A 383 -12.50 17.13 -36.50
C VAL A 383 -12.95 17.90 -37.72
N ASP A 384 -13.50 17.18 -38.69
CA ASP A 384 -14.03 17.73 -39.92
C ASP A 384 -15.57 17.80 -39.83
N SER A 385 -16.16 18.74 -40.58
CA SER A 385 -17.61 18.82 -40.83
C SER A 385 -18.50 19.15 -39.62
N LEU A 386 -18.11 20.12 -38.78
CA LEU A 386 -18.99 20.66 -37.74
C LEU A 386 -20.06 21.60 -38.35
N SER A 387 -21.21 21.05 -38.73
CA SER A 387 -22.36 21.83 -39.21
C SER A 387 -22.96 22.70 -38.11
N SER A 388 -23.49 23.88 -38.45
CA SER A 388 -24.18 24.75 -37.49
C SER A 388 -25.68 24.46 -37.34
N ASP A 389 -26.20 23.49 -38.10
CA ASP A 389 -27.63 23.20 -38.15
C ASP A 389 -28.07 22.18 -37.09
N TYR A 390 -29.32 22.29 -36.65
CA TYR A 390 -29.98 21.28 -35.82
C TYR A 390 -30.16 19.98 -36.62
N ALA A 391 -29.91 18.84 -35.97
CA ALA A 391 -30.14 17.53 -36.56
C ALA A 391 -30.72 16.57 -35.52
N THR A 392 -31.63 15.70 -35.93
CA THR A 392 -32.19 14.67 -35.04
C THR A 392 -31.19 13.54 -34.81
N GLU A 393 -30.46 13.17 -35.86
CA GLU A 393 -29.47 12.09 -35.87
C GLU A 393 -28.16 12.58 -36.51
N VAL A 394 -27.03 11.97 -36.14
CA VAL A 394 -25.72 12.27 -36.73
C VAL A 394 -24.87 11.00 -36.85
N LEU A 395 -24.05 10.91 -37.89
CA LEU A 395 -22.98 9.92 -38.00
C LEU A 395 -21.67 10.51 -37.50
N ILE A 396 -21.05 9.89 -36.50
CA ILE A 396 -19.68 10.19 -36.08
C ILE A 396 -18.77 9.01 -36.39
N THR A 397 -17.61 9.32 -36.97
CA THR A 397 -16.58 8.33 -37.30
C THR A 397 -15.26 8.67 -36.64
N LEU A 398 -14.61 7.67 -36.05
CA LEU A 398 -13.22 7.77 -35.55
C LEU A 398 -12.30 7.07 -36.56
N GLU A 399 -11.55 7.84 -37.35
CA GLU A 399 -10.77 7.35 -38.49
C GLU A 399 -9.27 7.54 -38.25
N LEU A 400 -8.73 6.80 -37.28
CA LEU A 400 -7.35 6.97 -36.85
C LEU A 400 -6.41 5.88 -37.37
N THR A 401 -6.86 4.63 -37.39
CA THR A 401 -6.03 3.54 -37.96
C THR A 401 -6.19 3.42 -39.47
N ALA A 402 -7.37 3.74 -39.99
CA ALA A 402 -7.69 3.83 -41.41
C ALA A 402 -8.96 4.66 -41.60
N HIS A 403 -9.20 5.10 -42.84
CA HIS A 403 -10.47 5.73 -43.21
C HIS A 403 -11.61 4.72 -43.20
N VAL A 404 -12.81 5.20 -42.90
CA VAL A 404 -14.04 4.40 -43.04
C VAL A 404 -14.29 4.16 -44.53
N ASP A 405 -14.60 2.90 -44.87
CA ASP A 405 -15.05 2.53 -46.19
C ASP A 405 -16.54 2.82 -46.30
N GLU A 406 -16.91 3.83 -47.09
CA GLU A 406 -18.30 4.25 -47.30
C GLU A 406 -19.15 3.10 -47.83
N LYS A 407 -18.58 2.19 -48.63
CA LYS A 407 -19.31 1.03 -49.15
C LYS A 407 -19.68 0.00 -48.08
N ALA A 408 -19.05 0.08 -46.91
CA ALA A 408 -19.35 -0.78 -45.77
C ALA A 408 -20.40 -0.16 -44.82
N LEU A 409 -20.89 1.06 -45.09
CA LEU A 409 -21.99 1.63 -44.32
C LEU A 409 -23.28 0.84 -44.59
N PRO A 410 -24.15 0.64 -43.58
CA PRO A 410 -25.49 0.13 -43.79
C PRO A 410 -26.21 0.97 -44.86
N SER A 411 -26.94 0.32 -45.77
CA SER A 411 -27.66 0.98 -46.87
C SER A 411 -28.50 2.18 -46.42
N ASP A 412 -29.15 2.08 -45.27
CA ASP A 412 -30.03 3.11 -44.72
C ASP A 412 -29.25 4.32 -44.23
N LEU A 413 -28.07 4.11 -43.63
CA LEU A 413 -27.17 5.20 -43.24
C LEU A 413 -26.57 5.86 -44.48
N GLN A 414 -26.08 5.08 -45.44
CA GLN A 414 -25.51 5.61 -46.68
C GLN A 414 -26.53 6.49 -47.40
N THR A 415 -27.77 6.02 -47.58
CA THR A 415 -28.85 6.79 -48.21
C THR A 415 -29.14 8.09 -47.46
N SER A 416 -29.14 8.05 -46.12
CA SER A 416 -29.40 9.23 -45.30
C SER A 416 -28.26 10.26 -45.36
N VAL A 417 -27.01 9.80 -45.46
CA VAL A 417 -25.84 10.66 -45.70
C VAL A 417 -25.91 11.29 -47.09
N ASP A 418 -26.14 10.49 -48.13
CA ASP A 418 -26.17 10.96 -49.53
C ASP A 418 -27.30 11.96 -49.78
N THR A 419 -28.42 11.81 -49.10
CA THR A 419 -29.56 12.75 -49.19
C THR A 419 -29.43 13.96 -48.26
N GLY A 420 -28.36 14.05 -47.45
CA GLY A 420 -28.09 15.16 -46.54
C GLY A 420 -28.94 15.17 -45.26
N HIS A 421 -29.73 14.12 -44.99
CA HIS A 421 -30.56 14.00 -43.78
C HIS A 421 -29.74 13.56 -42.55
N LEU A 422 -28.59 12.94 -42.76
CA LEU A 422 -27.68 12.51 -41.69
C LEU A 422 -26.33 13.22 -41.85
N PRO A 423 -26.07 14.30 -41.09
CA PRO A 423 -24.77 14.95 -41.09
C PRO A 423 -23.68 13.97 -40.64
N TRP A 424 -22.50 14.09 -41.24
CA TRP A 424 -21.37 13.19 -40.99
C TRP A 424 -20.16 13.96 -40.44
N ILE A 425 -19.87 13.74 -39.15
CA ILE A 425 -18.71 14.28 -38.44
C ILE A 425 -17.58 13.25 -38.43
N ARG A 426 -16.37 13.69 -38.78
CA ARG A 426 -15.21 12.80 -38.91
C ARG A 426 -14.11 13.27 -37.97
N VAL A 427 -13.69 12.41 -37.05
CA VAL A 427 -12.50 12.62 -36.23
C VAL A 427 -11.34 11.88 -36.88
N THR A 428 -10.40 12.64 -37.42
CA THR A 428 -9.33 12.15 -38.30
C THR A 428 -7.95 12.48 -37.73
N THR A 429 -6.91 11.90 -38.35
CA THR A 429 -5.52 12.22 -38.07
C THR A 429 -4.75 12.39 -39.37
N SER A 430 -3.77 13.29 -39.38
CA SER A 430 -2.82 13.44 -40.50
C SER A 430 -1.82 12.28 -40.60
N LYS A 431 -1.69 11.46 -39.56
CA LYS A 431 -0.83 10.27 -39.50
C LYS A 431 -1.67 9.01 -39.29
N THR A 432 -2.42 8.60 -40.30
CA THR A 432 -3.23 7.38 -40.20
C THR A 432 -2.35 6.14 -40.03
N GLY A 433 -2.78 5.23 -39.16
CA GLY A 433 -2.12 3.96 -38.95
C GLY A 433 -2.17 3.47 -37.50
N ILE A 434 -1.68 2.25 -37.29
CA ILE A 434 -1.70 1.58 -35.98
C ILE A 434 -0.84 2.29 -34.91
N ASN A 435 0.08 3.15 -35.34
CA ASN A 435 1.02 3.87 -34.47
C ASN A 435 0.66 5.36 -34.32
N CYS A 436 -0.57 5.78 -34.65
CA CYS A 436 -1.01 7.18 -34.47
C CYS A 436 -1.10 7.60 -32.98
N ILE A 437 -1.01 6.64 -32.05
CA ILE A 437 -0.89 6.86 -30.61
C ILE A 437 0.41 6.18 -30.18
N GLY A 438 1.49 6.94 -30.15
CA GLY A 438 2.83 6.48 -29.77
C GLY A 438 3.27 6.95 -28.39
N HIS A 439 2.63 8.01 -27.88
CA HIS A 439 2.92 8.66 -26.60
C HIS A 439 1.62 8.93 -25.82
N PRO A 440 1.63 8.97 -24.48
CA PRO A 440 0.44 9.31 -23.69
C PRO A 440 -0.23 10.62 -24.09
N GLU A 441 0.57 11.64 -24.42
CA GLU A 441 0.06 12.96 -24.86
C GLU A 441 -0.69 12.89 -26.20
N ASP A 442 -0.42 11.92 -27.07
CA ASP A 442 -1.19 11.74 -28.31
C ASP A 442 -2.64 11.38 -27.99
N LEU A 443 -2.84 10.57 -26.95
CA LEU A 443 -4.17 10.19 -26.48
C LEU A 443 -4.92 11.39 -25.86
N ASP A 444 -4.20 12.27 -25.18
CA ASP A 444 -4.78 13.50 -24.62
C ASP A 444 -5.16 14.48 -25.74
N GLN A 445 -4.31 14.64 -26.76
CA GLN A 445 -4.62 15.44 -27.95
C GLN A 445 -5.84 14.91 -28.70
N PHE A 446 -5.93 13.58 -28.89
CA PHE A 446 -7.13 12.96 -29.45
C PHE A 446 -8.37 13.28 -28.60
N ALA A 447 -8.27 13.14 -27.27
CA ALA A 447 -9.38 13.39 -26.36
C ALA A 447 -9.89 14.84 -26.47
N GLU A 448 -8.99 15.83 -26.59
CA GLU A 448 -9.38 17.23 -26.80
C GLU A 448 -10.21 17.43 -28.08
N VAL A 449 -9.79 16.80 -29.19
CA VAL A 449 -10.49 16.92 -30.48
C VAL A 449 -11.82 16.18 -30.47
N ALA A 450 -11.85 14.95 -29.97
CA ALA A 450 -13.07 14.17 -29.89
C ALA A 450 -14.09 14.81 -28.92
N ARG A 451 -13.62 15.45 -27.84
CA ARG A 451 -14.49 16.22 -26.92
C ARG A 451 -15.15 17.40 -27.62
N LYS A 452 -14.44 18.13 -28.49
CA LYS A 452 -15.05 19.20 -29.30
C LYS A 452 -16.18 18.66 -30.17
N ALA A 453 -16.00 17.50 -30.80
CA ALA A 453 -17.05 16.86 -31.58
C ALA A 453 -18.28 16.50 -30.74
N ILE A 454 -18.05 15.85 -29.57
CA ILE A 454 -19.12 15.46 -28.64
C ILE A 454 -19.91 16.69 -28.15
N MET A 455 -19.22 17.73 -27.68
CA MET A 455 -19.85 18.97 -27.21
C MET A 455 -20.64 19.66 -28.32
N HIS A 456 -20.09 19.70 -29.54
CA HIS A 456 -20.79 20.31 -30.67
C HIS A 456 -22.08 19.57 -31.04
N ILE A 457 -22.03 18.24 -31.07
CA ILE A 457 -23.21 17.38 -31.30
C ILE A 457 -24.28 17.62 -30.22
N GLN A 458 -23.88 17.76 -28.96
CA GLN A 458 -24.79 17.93 -27.83
C GLN A 458 -25.38 19.34 -27.74
N ASP A 459 -24.53 20.36 -27.75
CA ASP A 459 -24.92 21.72 -27.35
C ASP A 459 -25.38 22.56 -28.54
N VAL A 460 -24.78 22.35 -29.72
CA VAL A 460 -25.09 23.09 -30.95
C VAL A 460 -26.16 22.35 -31.74
N MET A 461 -25.88 21.12 -32.17
CA MET A 461 -26.79 20.36 -33.04
C MET A 461 -28.00 19.77 -32.29
N ARG A 462 -27.88 19.57 -30.96
CA ARG A 462 -28.90 18.98 -30.06
C ARG A 462 -29.46 17.64 -30.55
N VAL A 463 -28.54 16.80 -31.01
CA VAL A 463 -28.83 15.49 -31.57
C VAL A 463 -29.45 14.57 -30.52
N GLN A 464 -30.42 13.75 -30.93
CA GLN A 464 -31.08 12.76 -30.08
C GLN A 464 -30.45 11.37 -30.22
N LYS A 465 -29.87 11.06 -31.39
CA LYS A 465 -29.22 9.79 -31.70
C LYS A 465 -27.92 9.95 -32.48
N VAL A 466 -26.87 9.29 -32.03
CA VAL A 466 -25.54 9.31 -32.65
C VAL A 466 -25.21 7.91 -33.14
N HIS A 467 -24.92 7.78 -34.43
CA HIS A 467 -24.36 6.56 -35.02
C HIS A 467 -22.84 6.65 -34.92
N LEU A 468 -22.22 5.74 -34.16
CA LEU A 468 -20.77 5.72 -33.94
C LEU A 468 -20.13 4.53 -34.65
N ILE A 469 -19.23 4.84 -35.59
CA ILE A 469 -18.31 3.87 -36.20
C ILE A 469 -16.88 4.23 -35.81
N ALA A 470 -16.10 3.29 -35.29
CA ALA A 470 -14.71 3.54 -34.94
C ALA A 470 -13.76 2.57 -35.64
N VAL A 471 -12.82 3.14 -36.40
CA VAL A 471 -11.67 2.47 -37.02
C VAL A 471 -10.41 3.08 -36.41
N SER A 472 -10.18 2.73 -35.14
CA SER A 472 -9.32 3.52 -34.24
C SER A 472 -8.57 2.64 -33.22
N PRO A 473 -7.42 3.09 -32.65
CA PRO A 473 -6.73 2.33 -31.61
C PRO A 473 -7.60 2.09 -30.38
N ALA A 474 -7.41 0.95 -29.70
CA ALA A 474 -8.22 0.55 -28.56
C ALA A 474 -8.23 1.59 -27.42
N SER A 475 -7.08 2.23 -27.16
CA SER A 475 -6.96 3.31 -26.17
C SER A 475 -7.88 4.51 -26.48
N THR A 476 -7.94 4.94 -27.74
CA THR A 476 -8.78 6.07 -28.18
C THR A 476 -10.27 5.75 -28.11
N VAL A 477 -10.67 4.52 -28.44
CA VAL A 477 -12.07 4.07 -28.38
C VAL A 477 -12.55 4.01 -26.94
N PHE A 478 -11.72 3.47 -26.04
CA PHE A 478 -11.98 3.47 -24.62
C PHE A 478 -12.05 4.91 -24.06
N ARG A 479 -11.08 5.77 -24.41
CA ARG A 479 -11.08 7.19 -24.03
C ARG A 479 -12.31 7.93 -24.54
N PHE A 480 -12.76 7.64 -25.76
CA PHE A 480 -14.00 8.19 -26.32
C PHE A 480 -15.21 7.84 -25.45
N GLY A 481 -15.32 6.57 -25.07
CA GLY A 481 -16.35 6.10 -24.14
C GLY A 481 -16.35 6.87 -22.82
N GLN A 482 -15.18 7.16 -22.23
CA GLN A 482 -15.08 7.89 -20.96
C GLN A 482 -15.71 9.29 -21.00
N MET A 483 -15.67 9.96 -22.16
CA MET A 483 -16.23 11.30 -22.32
C MET A 483 -17.75 11.30 -22.43
N LEU A 484 -18.39 10.14 -22.62
CA LEU A 484 -19.84 10.03 -22.68
C LEU A 484 -20.42 10.14 -21.26
N GLN A 485 -20.81 11.33 -20.83
CA GLN A 485 -21.34 11.53 -19.48
C GLN A 485 -22.81 11.09 -19.35
N ALA A 486 -23.10 10.32 -18.31
CA ALA A 486 -24.42 9.68 -18.08
C ALA A 486 -25.63 10.60 -18.13
N GLY A 487 -25.49 11.86 -17.74
CA GLY A 487 -26.58 12.82 -17.70
C GLY A 487 -26.77 13.65 -18.97
N HIS A 488 -25.85 13.55 -19.94
CA HIS A 488 -25.74 14.53 -21.01
C HIS A 488 -25.63 13.93 -22.41
N HIS A 489 -25.13 12.71 -22.58
CA HIS A 489 -24.98 12.13 -23.92
C HIS A 489 -26.33 11.63 -24.48
N PRO A 490 -26.63 11.86 -25.77
CA PRO A 490 -27.78 11.26 -26.46
C PRO A 490 -27.63 9.74 -26.60
N GLU A 491 -28.60 9.06 -27.21
CA GLU A 491 -28.45 7.64 -27.54
C GLU A 491 -27.28 7.45 -28.52
N TYR A 492 -26.33 6.57 -28.21
CA TYR A 492 -25.25 6.17 -29.11
C TYR A 492 -25.50 4.76 -29.64
N ILE A 493 -25.73 4.63 -30.95
CA ILE A 493 -25.74 3.34 -31.64
C ILE A 493 -24.31 3.07 -32.10
N VAL A 494 -23.62 2.15 -31.41
CA VAL A 494 -22.25 1.77 -31.74
C VAL A 494 -22.29 0.63 -32.74
N TYR A 495 -21.55 0.78 -33.83
CA TYR A 495 -21.46 -0.20 -34.91
C TYR A 495 -20.15 -0.98 -34.82
N ASP A 496 -20.17 -2.23 -35.27
CA ASP A 496 -18.97 -3.05 -35.46
C ASP A 496 -19.07 -3.86 -36.76
N ARG A 497 -17.95 -4.40 -37.24
CA ARG A 497 -17.91 -5.34 -38.37
C ARG A 497 -16.90 -6.46 -38.13
N ALA A 498 -17.22 -7.65 -38.62
CA ALA A 498 -16.35 -8.82 -38.48
C ALA A 498 -15.03 -8.67 -39.26
N GLY A 499 -15.09 -8.06 -40.44
CA GLY A 499 -13.94 -7.88 -41.33
C GLY A 499 -14.25 -6.88 -42.44
N ARG A 500 -13.31 -6.69 -43.37
CA ARG A 500 -13.50 -5.75 -44.50
C ARG A 500 -14.60 -6.19 -45.47
N ASP A 501 -14.84 -7.49 -45.58
CA ASP A 501 -15.83 -8.06 -46.49
C ASP A 501 -17.27 -7.96 -45.97
N TYR A 502 -17.46 -7.37 -44.78
CA TYR A 502 -18.76 -7.21 -44.13
C TYR A 502 -19.08 -5.74 -43.94
N GLU A 503 -20.36 -5.40 -44.11
CA GLU A 503 -20.92 -4.12 -43.72
C GLU A 503 -20.86 -3.95 -42.19
N PHE A 504 -20.87 -2.70 -41.74
CA PHE A 504 -21.06 -2.36 -40.34
C PHE A 504 -22.48 -2.71 -39.91
N THR A 505 -22.63 -3.33 -38.73
CA THR A 505 -23.93 -3.66 -38.15
C THR A 505 -24.08 -3.01 -36.77
N PRO A 506 -25.30 -2.60 -36.37
CA PRO A 506 -25.55 -2.10 -35.03
C PRO A 506 -25.18 -3.15 -33.98
N ALA A 507 -24.31 -2.77 -33.04
CA ALA A 507 -23.88 -3.63 -31.96
C ALA A 507 -24.59 -3.31 -30.65
N PHE A 508 -24.33 -2.13 -30.09
CA PHE A 508 -24.93 -1.67 -28.84
C PHE A 508 -25.67 -0.35 -29.05
N SER A 509 -26.85 -0.22 -28.44
CA SER A 509 -27.44 1.08 -28.10
C SER A 509 -27.01 1.46 -26.68
N LEU A 510 -26.39 2.63 -26.52
CA LEU A 510 -25.91 3.17 -25.25
C LEU A 510 -26.69 4.44 -24.90
N THR A 511 -27.38 4.41 -23.77
CA THR A 511 -28.05 5.57 -23.18
C THR A 511 -27.37 5.97 -21.87
N GLY A 512 -27.84 7.05 -21.25
CA GLY A 512 -27.36 7.47 -19.92
C GLY A 512 -27.54 6.42 -18.81
N HIS A 513 -28.40 5.43 -19.02
CA HIS A 513 -28.83 4.47 -17.99
C HIS A 513 -28.70 3.01 -18.39
N HIS A 514 -28.63 2.70 -19.68
CA HIS A 514 -28.69 1.32 -20.16
C HIS A 514 -27.78 1.10 -21.35
N VAL A 515 -27.28 -0.13 -21.47
CA VAL A 515 -26.80 -0.71 -22.72
C VAL A 515 -27.80 -1.77 -23.20
N SER A 516 -28.11 -1.78 -24.48
CA SER A 516 -28.96 -2.81 -25.09
C SER A 516 -28.44 -3.29 -26.44
N ALA A 517 -28.87 -4.49 -26.82
CA ALA A 517 -28.67 -5.05 -28.15
C ALA A 517 -29.92 -5.83 -28.58
N THR A 518 -30.19 -5.84 -29.88
CA THR A 518 -31.43 -6.38 -30.45
C THR A 518 -31.18 -7.58 -31.36
N ASP A 519 -32.09 -8.55 -31.34
CA ASP A 519 -32.17 -9.65 -32.30
C ASP A 519 -33.63 -9.80 -32.77
N GLY A 520 -33.93 -9.27 -33.96
CA GLY A 520 -35.30 -9.15 -34.45
C GLY A 520 -36.18 -8.33 -33.51
N GLN A 521 -37.19 -8.98 -32.89
CA GLN A 521 -38.09 -8.36 -31.91
C GLN A 521 -37.60 -8.48 -30.47
N GLN A 522 -36.50 -9.21 -30.21
CA GLN A 522 -35.95 -9.40 -28.87
C GLN A 522 -34.92 -8.32 -28.56
N THR A 523 -34.95 -7.80 -27.33
CA THR A 523 -33.95 -6.84 -26.83
C THR A 523 -33.43 -7.33 -25.49
N HIS A 524 -32.12 -7.34 -25.31
CA HIS A 524 -31.51 -7.56 -24.01
C HIS A 524 -30.89 -6.25 -23.53
N THR A 525 -31.17 -5.90 -22.28
CA THR A 525 -30.83 -4.59 -21.69
C THR A 525 -30.17 -4.79 -20.34
N ILE A 526 -29.06 -4.09 -20.10
CA ILE A 526 -28.34 -4.07 -18.83
C ILE A 526 -28.36 -2.64 -18.29
N ASN A 527 -28.72 -2.50 -17.01
CA ASN A 527 -28.66 -1.21 -16.30
C ASN A 527 -27.21 -0.85 -15.97
N LEU A 528 -26.84 0.40 -16.23
CA LEU A 528 -25.52 0.99 -16.01
C LEU A 528 -25.45 1.87 -14.75
N ARG A 529 -26.52 1.90 -13.94
CA ARG A 529 -26.61 2.55 -12.63
C ARG A 529 -27.01 1.57 -11.54
#